data_AF-A0A1H9XUM9-F1
#
_entry.id   AF-A0A1H9XUM9-F1
#
_cell.length_a   1.000
_cell.length_b   1.000
_cell.length_c   1.000
_cell.angle_alpha   90.00
_cell.angle_beta   90.00
_cell.angle_gamma   90.00
#
_symmetry.space_group_name_H-M   'P 1'
#
loop_
_entity.id
_entity.type
_entity.pdbx_description
1 polymer ?
#
loop_
_entity_poly.entity_id
_entity_poly.type
_entity_poly.pdbx_seq_one_letter_code
_entity_poly.pdbx_strand_id
1 'polypeptide(L)'
;MSLVTRSVQRTAADQAQKTRVAFVDIGRAVAALLVVYSHLSEQWVAKVEGDDSPVFTFVDALTSDPMHMGLQGIGQIAVPFFFLVSGFVVTPIAMKQGQGRFAANRAVRVYIPMIFVVLLTALVMTLGADAHAVVVGRNHDITLWTIVTNSLVINYLIVPQVVLVGVAWTLVVEVIFYILLVLLLPVLRRQVWLAIAIMLVFVFVVLMSRRELGPSWALFAVNVSYLPIPILGQIIWATTTKRIPLWAGGVFFSLAWSLYVLGEHLKLGRLDSSYNLALMVAVLCFFVGLFAEPRLRERKIWTALSERSYSIYLLHGLVAFGLLSLMRPALPLWLAMPLAVAGLFLVVEVSYRLVEKPSHVLARKLSRRSRPAETPSSPQVVTAEVTVEIPRLRERAEPSPSLEEETALLPRVPAYPSEDPDDSRRRRRLEDSATQAISVASLLAKQEQNGQRRDRLPTNRPVQ
;
A
#
# COMPACT_ATOMS: atom_id res chain seq x y z
N MET A 1 11.68 51.80 26.99
CA MET A 1 12.48 50.56 27.10
C MET A 1 11.58 49.35 27.38
N SER A 2 10.55 49.11 26.55
CA SER A 2 9.64 47.93 26.71
C SER A 2 8.99 47.44 25.40
N LEU A 3 9.55 47.75 24.23
CA LEU A 3 8.96 47.39 22.93
C LEU A 3 9.81 46.41 22.09
N VAL A 4 10.92 45.91 22.61
CA VAL A 4 11.83 45.01 21.87
C VAL A 4 11.71 43.54 22.31
N THR A 5 11.00 43.24 23.40
CA THR A 5 10.93 41.87 23.96
C THR A 5 9.77 41.01 23.44
N ARG A 6 8.83 41.54 22.64
CA ARG A 6 7.71 40.75 22.07
C ARG A 6 8.01 40.14 20.69
N SER A 7 9.04 40.58 19.98
CA SER A 7 9.38 40.03 18.65
C SER A 7 10.22 38.75 18.72
N VAL A 8 10.87 38.47 19.86
CA VAL A 8 11.73 37.28 20.04
C VAL A 8 10.93 36.05 20.51
N GLN A 9 9.72 36.23 21.05
CA GLN A 9 8.86 35.10 21.46
C GLN A 9 8.03 34.48 20.32
N ARG A 10 7.91 35.14 19.16
CA ARG A 10 7.20 34.57 17.99
C ARG A 10 8.08 33.72 17.07
N THR A 11 9.39 33.73 17.22
CA THR A 11 10.33 32.98 16.35
C THR A 11 10.75 31.62 16.89
N ALA A 12 10.35 31.26 18.11
CA ALA A 12 10.57 29.93 18.67
C ALA A 12 9.35 28.98 18.52
N ALA A 13 8.15 29.52 18.34
CA ALA A 13 6.91 28.75 18.16
C ALA A 13 6.66 28.31 16.71
N ASP A 14 7.44 28.83 15.75
CA ASP A 14 7.33 28.51 14.32
C ASP A 14 8.54 27.69 13.82
N GLN A 15 9.15 26.90 14.72
CA GLN A 15 9.94 25.75 14.28
C GLN A 15 8.98 24.75 13.66
N ALA A 16 8.76 24.88 12.34
CA ALA A 16 8.03 23.98 11.46
C ALA A 16 7.87 22.59 12.09
N GLN A 17 6.78 22.43 12.84
CA GLN A 17 6.55 21.23 13.62
C GLN A 17 6.25 20.17 12.57
N LYS A 18 7.23 19.30 12.34
CA LYS A 18 7.19 18.27 11.29
C LYS A 18 6.06 17.31 11.61
N THR A 19 4.87 17.59 11.10
CA THR A 19 3.72 16.72 11.28
C THR A 19 3.99 15.44 10.49
N ARG A 20 4.13 14.32 11.20
CA ARG A 20 4.07 13.02 10.55
C ARG A 20 2.64 12.81 10.08
N VAL A 21 2.49 12.08 8.98
CA VAL A 21 1.17 11.65 8.52
C VAL A 21 0.69 10.51 9.41
N ALA A 22 -0.23 10.79 10.33
CA ALA A 22 -0.64 9.88 11.39
C ALA A 22 -1.30 8.61 10.83
N PHE A 23 -2.15 8.74 9.80
CA PHE A 23 -2.82 7.59 9.18
C PHE A 23 -1.83 6.62 8.53
N VAL A 24 -0.71 7.14 8.00
CA VAL A 24 0.34 6.29 7.39
C VAL A 24 1.03 5.49 8.49
N ASP A 25 1.36 6.11 9.62
CA ASP A 25 1.97 5.40 10.75
C ASP A 25 1.03 4.32 11.32
N ILE A 26 -0.23 4.67 11.56
CA ILE A 26 -1.24 3.71 12.06
C ILE A 26 -1.43 2.57 11.07
N GLY A 27 -1.63 2.91 9.79
CA GLY A 27 -1.90 1.93 8.75
C GLY A 27 -0.74 0.96 8.54
N ARG A 28 0.52 1.45 8.51
CA ARG A 28 1.71 0.59 8.40
C ARG A 28 1.87 -0.34 9.61
N ALA A 29 1.60 0.17 10.80
CA ALA A 29 1.66 -0.60 12.04
C ALA A 29 0.62 -1.73 12.04
N VAL A 30 -0.64 -1.41 11.72
CA VAL A 30 -1.73 -2.41 11.62
C VAL A 30 -1.42 -3.42 10.52
N ALA A 31 -1.02 -2.96 9.33
CA ALA A 31 -0.67 -3.82 8.20
C ALA A 31 0.45 -4.81 8.57
N ALA A 32 1.50 -4.38 9.27
CA ALA A 32 2.57 -5.28 9.72
C ALA A 32 2.06 -6.37 10.66
N LEU A 33 1.15 -6.04 11.59
CA LEU A 33 0.55 -7.02 12.49
C LEU A 33 -0.36 -8.02 11.75
N LEU A 34 -1.14 -7.55 10.78
CA LEU A 34 -2.00 -8.42 9.96
C LEU A 34 -1.20 -9.42 9.12
N VAL A 35 -0.03 -8.99 8.60
CA VAL A 35 0.92 -9.89 7.92
C VAL A 35 1.41 -10.99 8.86
N VAL A 36 1.86 -10.61 10.06
CA VAL A 36 2.32 -11.57 11.08
C VAL A 36 1.20 -12.55 11.43
N TYR A 37 0.00 -12.04 11.73
CA TYR A 37 -1.17 -12.87 12.04
C TYR A 37 -1.42 -13.92 10.96
N SER A 38 -1.53 -13.48 9.69
CA SER A 38 -1.94 -14.40 8.63
C SER A 38 -0.85 -15.38 8.21
N HIS A 39 0.42 -15.04 8.41
CA HIS A 39 1.50 -16.00 8.25
C HIS A 39 1.49 -17.05 9.37
N LEU A 40 1.13 -16.66 10.60
CA LEU A 40 1.01 -17.60 11.72
C LEU A 40 -0.24 -18.49 11.60
N SER A 41 -1.39 -17.95 11.22
CA SER A 41 -2.61 -18.74 11.04
C SER A 41 -2.54 -19.61 9.78
N GLU A 42 -2.31 -19.01 8.61
CA GLU A 42 -2.45 -19.71 7.33
C GLU A 42 -1.19 -20.46 6.88
N GLN A 43 0.00 -19.91 7.13
CA GLN A 43 1.24 -20.54 6.64
C GLN A 43 1.82 -21.52 7.66
N TRP A 44 1.66 -21.26 8.96
CA TRP A 44 2.11 -22.18 10.00
C TRP A 44 1.00 -23.14 10.44
N VAL A 45 -0.05 -22.65 11.11
CA VAL A 45 -1.04 -23.53 11.75
C VAL A 45 -1.77 -24.38 10.71
N ALA A 46 -2.32 -23.77 9.67
CA ALA A 46 -3.07 -24.51 8.66
C ALA A 46 -2.20 -25.41 7.77
N LYS A 47 -1.01 -24.95 7.34
CA LYS A 47 -0.19 -25.67 6.33
C LYS A 47 0.93 -26.54 6.88
N VAL A 48 1.56 -26.16 7.99
CA VAL A 48 2.68 -26.90 8.58
C VAL A 48 2.18 -27.86 9.65
N GLU A 49 1.33 -27.36 10.56
CA GLU A 49 0.84 -28.14 11.68
C GLU A 49 -0.35 -29.04 11.29
N GLY A 50 -1.24 -28.52 10.45
CA GLY A 50 -2.49 -29.20 10.09
C GLY A 50 -3.46 -29.32 11.28
N ASP A 51 -3.33 -28.43 12.27
CA ASP A 51 -4.11 -28.41 13.51
C ASP A 51 -5.13 -27.27 13.50
N ASP A 52 -6.33 -27.53 14.00
CA ASP A 52 -7.41 -26.54 14.08
C ASP A 52 -7.31 -25.80 15.42
N SER A 53 -6.67 -24.63 15.42
CA SER A 53 -6.65 -23.74 16.58
C SER A 53 -8.00 -23.01 16.71
N PRO A 54 -8.78 -23.22 17.79
CA PRO A 54 -10.09 -22.57 17.95
C PRO A 54 -10.01 -21.04 17.92
N VAL A 55 -8.88 -20.49 18.35
CA VAL A 55 -8.63 -19.04 18.34
C VAL A 55 -8.47 -18.52 16.92
N PHE A 56 -7.68 -19.19 16.08
CA PHE A 56 -7.50 -18.78 14.68
C PHE A 56 -8.79 -19.00 13.91
N THR A 57 -9.46 -20.15 14.05
CA THR A 57 -10.76 -20.40 13.43
C THR A 57 -11.80 -19.33 13.80
N PHE A 58 -11.86 -18.90 15.07
CA PHE A 58 -12.78 -17.83 15.47
C PHE A 58 -12.46 -16.48 14.81
N VAL A 59 -11.18 -16.11 14.76
CA VAL A 59 -10.77 -14.84 14.15
C VAL A 59 -10.98 -14.88 12.64
N ASP A 60 -10.66 -15.99 11.98
CA ASP A 60 -10.83 -16.16 10.54
C ASP A 60 -12.32 -16.20 10.15
N ALA A 61 -13.17 -16.84 10.95
CA ALA A 61 -14.63 -16.80 10.78
C ALA A 61 -15.21 -15.37 10.87
N LEU A 62 -14.61 -14.50 11.67
CA LEU A 62 -15.01 -13.10 11.79
C LEU A 62 -14.43 -12.20 10.69
N THR A 63 -13.31 -12.61 10.08
CA THR A 63 -12.49 -11.74 9.23
C THR A 63 -12.27 -12.32 7.83
N SER A 64 -11.49 -13.39 7.71
CA SER A 64 -11.06 -14.00 6.46
C SER A 64 -12.19 -14.70 5.69
N ASP A 65 -13.05 -15.45 6.38
CA ASP A 65 -14.10 -16.29 5.76
C ASP A 65 -15.20 -15.47 5.08
N PRO A 66 -15.78 -14.41 5.70
CA PRO A 66 -16.81 -13.60 5.05
C PRO A 66 -16.29 -12.89 3.79
N MET A 67 -14.99 -12.67 3.71
CA MET A 67 -14.32 -12.04 2.58
C MET A 67 -13.73 -13.05 1.57
N HIS A 68 -13.92 -14.36 1.78
CA HIS A 68 -13.32 -15.42 0.97
C HIS A 68 -11.79 -15.29 0.80
N MET A 69 -11.09 -14.86 1.86
CA MET A 69 -9.62 -14.69 1.87
C MET A 69 -8.88 -15.94 2.38
N GLY A 70 -9.50 -17.12 2.35
CA GLY A 70 -9.06 -18.31 3.08
C GLY A 70 -7.72 -18.94 2.67
N LEU A 71 -7.04 -18.49 1.60
CA LEU A 71 -5.69 -19.00 1.26
C LEU A 71 -4.54 -18.19 1.89
N GLN A 72 -4.79 -16.93 2.22
CA GLN A 72 -3.79 -15.98 2.72
C GLN A 72 -4.23 -15.18 3.94
N GLY A 73 -5.49 -15.31 4.35
CA GLY A 73 -6.08 -14.61 5.48
C GLY A 73 -6.23 -13.10 5.26
N ILE A 74 -6.80 -12.43 6.26
CA ILE A 74 -7.01 -10.97 6.28
C ILE A 74 -5.73 -10.13 6.02
N GLY A 75 -4.54 -10.70 6.28
CA GLY A 75 -3.24 -10.07 6.04
C GLY A 75 -2.93 -9.81 4.58
N GLN A 76 -3.66 -10.42 3.66
CA GLN A 76 -3.54 -10.13 2.23
C GLN A 76 -3.84 -8.65 1.90
N ILE A 77 -4.67 -7.97 2.70
CA ILE A 77 -4.98 -6.52 2.57
C ILE A 77 -3.75 -5.65 2.88
N ALA A 78 -2.82 -6.13 3.71
CA ALA A 78 -1.66 -5.36 4.13
C ALA A 78 -0.70 -5.08 2.97
N VAL A 79 -0.53 -6.03 2.04
CA VAL A 79 0.38 -5.89 0.89
C VAL A 79 -0.02 -4.73 -0.02
N PRO A 80 -1.25 -4.66 -0.57
CA PRO A 80 -1.67 -3.51 -1.36
C PRO A 80 -1.66 -2.22 -0.55
N PHE A 81 -1.95 -2.26 0.76
CA PHE A 81 -1.83 -1.07 1.61
C PHE A 81 -0.40 -0.53 1.68
N PHE A 82 0.61 -1.37 1.88
CA PHE A 82 2.02 -0.96 1.87
C PHE A 82 2.43 -0.35 0.52
N PHE A 83 2.00 -0.96 -0.58
CA PHE A 83 2.27 -0.43 -1.91
C PHE A 83 1.58 0.92 -2.17
N LEU A 84 0.32 1.10 -1.76
CA LEU A 84 -0.36 2.39 -1.83
C LEU A 84 0.39 3.48 -1.05
N VAL A 85 0.83 3.16 0.18
CA VAL A 85 1.67 4.06 0.99
C VAL A 85 2.97 4.38 0.27
N SER A 86 3.64 3.38 -0.33
CA SER A 86 4.88 3.56 -1.07
C SER A 86 4.69 4.55 -2.22
N GLY A 87 3.68 4.34 -3.08
CA GLY A 87 3.33 5.27 -4.15
C GLY A 87 3.08 6.70 -3.66
N PHE A 88 2.25 6.83 -2.62
CA PHE A 88 1.80 8.12 -2.10
C PHE A 88 2.92 8.92 -1.43
N VAL A 89 3.78 8.25 -0.66
CA VAL A 89 4.82 8.89 0.16
C VAL A 89 6.15 9.01 -0.58
N VAL A 90 6.54 7.96 -1.31
CA VAL A 90 7.88 7.88 -1.91
C VAL A 90 7.99 8.82 -3.11
N THR A 91 6.91 8.99 -3.89
CA THR A 91 6.88 9.89 -5.05
C THR A 91 7.33 11.32 -4.72
N PRO A 92 6.69 12.06 -3.79
CA PRO A 92 7.12 13.41 -3.45
C PRO A 92 8.54 13.45 -2.84
N ILE A 93 8.97 12.38 -2.15
CA ILE A 93 10.34 12.28 -1.64
C ILE A 93 11.35 12.19 -2.79
N ALA A 94 11.08 11.37 -3.81
CA ALA A 94 11.93 11.26 -4.99
C ALA A 94 12.06 12.61 -5.71
N MET A 95 10.94 13.33 -5.88
CA MET A 95 10.95 14.65 -6.50
C MET A 95 11.81 15.65 -5.74
N LYS A 96 11.76 15.64 -4.40
CA LYS A 96 12.55 16.52 -3.53
C LYS A 96 14.05 16.16 -3.52
N GLN A 97 14.39 14.87 -3.56
CA GLN A 97 15.78 14.43 -3.41
C GLN A 97 16.59 14.43 -4.71
N GLY A 98 15.97 14.22 -5.88
CA GLY A 98 16.69 14.03 -7.14
C GLY A 98 17.17 12.58 -7.32
N GLN A 99 17.55 12.22 -8.56
CA GLN A 99 17.79 10.83 -8.98
C GLN A 99 18.85 10.12 -8.13
N GLY A 100 20.08 10.63 -8.11
CA GLY A 100 21.20 9.96 -7.42
C GLY A 100 21.01 9.87 -5.91
N ARG A 101 20.58 10.98 -5.28
CA ARG A 101 20.34 11.02 -3.83
C ARG A 101 19.20 10.08 -3.42
N PHE A 102 18.11 10.06 -4.18
CA PHE A 102 17.00 9.16 -3.93
C PHE A 102 17.42 7.70 -4.08
N ALA A 103 18.09 7.35 -5.19
CA ALA A 103 18.55 5.99 -5.46
C ALA A 103 19.50 5.47 -4.37
N ALA A 104 20.52 6.26 -3.98
CA ALA A 104 21.45 5.87 -2.93
C ALA A 104 20.76 5.70 -1.57
N ASN A 105 19.85 6.61 -1.21
CA ASN A 105 19.09 6.50 0.04
C ASN A 105 18.22 5.23 0.06
N ARG A 106 17.55 4.91 -1.04
CA ARG A 106 16.69 3.73 -1.14
C ARG A 106 17.50 2.44 -1.14
N ALA A 107 18.59 2.39 -1.89
CA ALA A 107 19.47 1.22 -1.93
C ALA A 107 20.01 0.86 -0.54
N VAL A 108 20.53 1.83 0.21
CA VAL A 108 21.05 1.59 1.57
C VAL A 108 19.95 1.11 2.53
N ARG A 109 18.75 1.69 2.45
CA ARG A 109 17.64 1.35 3.35
C ARG A 109 17.05 -0.03 3.08
N VAL A 110 16.93 -0.41 1.81
CA VAL A 110 16.34 -1.69 1.41
C VAL A 110 17.37 -2.81 1.53
N TYR A 111 18.53 -2.67 0.89
CA TYR A 111 19.47 -3.77 0.74
C TYR A 111 20.26 -4.11 2.02
N ILE A 112 20.56 -3.16 2.91
CA ILE A 112 21.31 -3.49 4.14
C ILE A 112 20.52 -4.45 5.04
N PRO A 113 19.25 -4.15 5.42
CA PRO A 113 18.45 -5.10 6.19
C PRO A 113 18.18 -6.39 5.42
N MET A 114 17.98 -6.32 4.10
CA MET A 114 17.78 -7.52 3.27
C MET A 114 19.00 -8.46 3.31
N ILE A 115 20.22 -7.94 3.11
CA ILE A 115 21.46 -8.72 3.19
C ILE A 115 21.58 -9.36 4.58
N PHE A 116 21.31 -8.59 5.64
CA PHE A 116 21.34 -9.13 7.00
C PHE A 116 20.39 -10.32 7.17
N VAL A 117 19.14 -10.20 6.72
CA VAL A 117 18.15 -11.28 6.85
C VAL A 117 18.51 -12.48 5.97
N VAL A 118 18.99 -12.27 4.75
CA VAL A 118 19.45 -13.37 3.88
C VAL A 118 20.61 -14.13 4.50
N LEU A 119 21.60 -13.43 5.07
CA LEU A 119 22.72 -14.06 5.77
C LEU A 119 22.26 -14.79 7.03
N LEU A 120 21.31 -14.22 7.77
CA LEU A 120 20.74 -14.88 8.94
C LEU A 120 19.96 -16.15 8.55
N THR A 121 19.14 -16.10 7.50
CA THR A 121 18.46 -17.29 6.95
C THR A 121 19.47 -18.34 6.53
N ALA A 122 20.50 -17.95 5.79
CA ALA A 122 21.56 -18.87 5.35
C ALA A 122 22.26 -19.54 6.56
N LEU A 123 22.57 -18.77 7.61
CA LEU A 123 23.16 -19.29 8.84
C LEU A 123 22.23 -20.28 9.56
N VAL A 124 20.95 -19.96 9.70
CA VAL A 124 19.97 -20.85 10.35
C VAL A 124 19.85 -22.18 9.61
N MET A 125 19.84 -22.14 8.27
CA MET A 125 19.79 -23.34 7.44
C MET A 125 21.07 -24.17 7.52
N THR A 126 22.27 -23.56 7.58
CA THR A 126 23.52 -24.33 7.71
C THR A 126 23.70 -24.98 9.08
N LEU A 127 23.05 -24.44 10.12
CA LEU A 127 23.04 -25.03 11.47
C LEU A 127 22.08 -26.22 11.61
N GLY A 128 21.40 -26.63 10.53
CA GLY A 128 20.55 -27.82 10.52
C GLY A 128 19.17 -27.61 11.15
N ALA A 129 18.71 -26.37 11.32
CA ALA A 129 17.30 -26.12 11.60
C ALA A 129 16.46 -26.60 10.41
N ASP A 130 15.39 -27.34 10.66
CA ASP A 130 14.55 -27.94 9.63
C ASP A 130 14.14 -26.91 8.56
N ALA A 131 14.80 -26.98 7.40
CA ALA A 131 14.65 -26.03 6.32
C ALA A 131 13.21 -25.95 5.80
N HIS A 132 12.43 -27.01 6.01
CA HIS A 132 11.03 -27.14 5.62
C HIS A 132 10.11 -26.10 6.27
N ALA A 133 10.44 -25.60 7.45
CA ALA A 133 9.60 -24.68 8.19
C ALA A 133 9.96 -23.20 7.97
N VAL A 134 11.20 -22.92 7.58
CA VAL A 134 11.75 -21.57 7.42
C VAL A 134 11.77 -21.12 5.96
N VAL A 135 11.85 -22.07 5.01
CA VAL A 135 12.01 -21.78 3.57
C VAL A 135 10.82 -22.31 2.78
N VAL A 136 10.19 -21.43 1.99
CA VAL A 136 9.18 -21.83 1.01
C VAL A 136 9.88 -22.47 -0.19
N GLY A 137 9.95 -23.80 -0.20
CA GLY A 137 10.53 -24.57 -1.29
C GLY A 137 11.65 -25.50 -0.83
N ARG A 138 11.85 -26.59 -1.58
CA ARG A 138 12.73 -27.74 -1.28
C ARG A 138 14.15 -27.34 -0.84
N ASN A 139 14.85 -28.26 -0.18
CA ASN A 139 16.26 -28.17 0.20
C ASN A 139 17.13 -27.73 -0.98
N HIS A 140 17.49 -26.45 -1.03
CA HIS A 140 18.43 -25.92 -2.01
C HIS A 140 19.76 -25.68 -1.33
N ASP A 141 20.84 -26.03 -2.01
CA ASP A 141 22.18 -25.76 -1.53
C ASP A 141 22.40 -24.25 -1.38
N ILE A 142 22.90 -23.84 -0.22
CA ILE A 142 23.29 -22.46 0.04
C ILE A 142 24.62 -22.21 -0.65
N THR A 143 24.54 -21.63 -1.84
CA THR A 143 25.71 -21.18 -2.59
C THR A 143 25.88 -19.67 -2.46
N LEU A 144 27.09 -19.17 -2.76
CA LEU A 144 27.34 -17.74 -2.86
C LEU A 144 26.39 -17.06 -3.87
N TRP A 145 26.07 -17.76 -4.97
CA TRP A 145 25.11 -17.29 -5.97
C TRP A 145 23.70 -17.13 -5.38
N THR A 146 23.24 -18.08 -4.57
CA THR A 146 21.95 -18.00 -3.87
C THR A 146 21.90 -16.79 -2.94
N ILE A 147 22.97 -16.55 -2.17
CA ILE A 147 23.07 -15.41 -1.24
C ILE A 147 23.03 -14.08 -2.00
N VAL A 148 23.81 -13.95 -3.08
CA VAL A 148 23.87 -12.72 -3.88
C VAL A 148 22.54 -12.42 -4.55
N THR A 149 21.94 -13.41 -5.22
CA THR A 149 20.67 -13.23 -5.93
C THR A 149 19.51 -12.92 -5.01
N ASN A 150 19.43 -13.56 -3.83
CA ASN A 150 18.41 -13.25 -2.82
C ASN A 150 18.65 -11.88 -2.17
N SER A 151 19.90 -11.53 -1.87
CA SER A 151 20.25 -10.23 -1.31
C SER A 151 19.86 -9.08 -2.24
N LEU A 152 20.01 -9.28 -3.56
CA LEU A 152 19.67 -8.31 -4.59
C LEU A 152 18.24 -8.45 -5.13
N VAL A 153 17.43 -9.36 -4.56
CA VAL A 153 16.07 -9.74 -5.01
C VAL A 153 15.97 -10.18 -6.49
N ILE A 154 17.12 -10.44 -7.14
CA ILE A 154 17.23 -10.92 -8.53
C ILE A 154 16.68 -12.34 -8.65
N ASN A 155 16.68 -13.12 -7.56
CA ASN A 155 16.11 -14.46 -7.54
C ASN A 155 14.64 -14.50 -7.98
N TYR A 156 13.88 -13.40 -7.86
CA TYR A 156 12.50 -13.29 -8.35
C TYR A 156 12.38 -12.96 -9.84
N LEU A 157 13.50 -12.78 -10.55
CA LEU A 157 13.58 -12.41 -11.96
C LEU A 157 14.25 -13.48 -12.83
N ILE A 158 14.77 -14.55 -12.22
CA ILE A 158 15.55 -15.59 -12.92
C ILE A 158 15.01 -16.98 -12.63
N VAL A 159 15.31 -17.91 -13.54
CA VAL A 159 14.99 -19.34 -13.42
C VAL A 159 16.30 -20.14 -13.41
N PRO A 160 16.48 -21.15 -12.52
CA PRO A 160 15.56 -21.58 -11.47
C PRO A 160 15.42 -20.54 -10.35
N GLN A 161 14.20 -20.39 -9.83
CA GLN A 161 13.88 -19.47 -8.74
C GLN A 161 14.18 -20.13 -7.39
N VAL A 162 15.24 -19.67 -6.72
CA VAL A 162 15.62 -20.11 -5.36
C VAL A 162 15.31 -18.99 -4.37
N VAL A 163 14.38 -19.23 -3.44
CA VAL A 163 13.86 -18.22 -2.51
C VAL A 163 14.25 -18.56 -1.09
N LEU A 164 15.15 -17.77 -0.49
CA LEU A 164 15.52 -17.88 0.92
C LEU A 164 14.56 -17.11 1.82
N VAL A 165 14.11 -15.94 1.37
CA VAL A 165 13.22 -15.05 2.14
C VAL A 165 11.92 -14.90 1.36
N GLY A 166 10.92 -15.73 1.67
CA GLY A 166 9.65 -15.81 0.92
C GLY A 166 8.98 -14.46 0.71
N VAL A 167 8.98 -13.61 1.74
CA VAL A 167 8.33 -12.29 1.78
C VAL A 167 9.03 -11.23 0.93
N ALA A 168 10.24 -11.49 0.42
CA ALA A 168 10.99 -10.53 -0.39
C ALA A 168 10.40 -10.30 -1.79
N TRP A 169 9.38 -11.07 -2.18
CA TRP A 169 8.66 -10.87 -3.44
C TRP A 169 8.01 -9.48 -3.54
N THR A 170 7.61 -8.87 -2.42
CA THR A 170 7.08 -7.49 -2.45
C THR A 170 8.19 -6.47 -2.63
N LEU A 171 9.41 -6.76 -2.17
CA LEU A 171 10.55 -5.86 -2.29
C LEU A 171 11.03 -5.74 -3.73
N VAL A 172 11.02 -6.81 -4.51
CA VAL A 172 11.36 -6.71 -5.95
C VAL A 172 10.37 -5.79 -6.68
N VAL A 173 9.07 -5.84 -6.34
CA VAL A 173 8.07 -4.92 -6.89
C VAL A 173 8.37 -3.47 -6.50
N GLU A 174 8.71 -3.20 -5.23
CA GLU A 174 9.11 -1.86 -4.79
C GLU A 174 10.39 -1.37 -5.48
N VAL A 175 11.40 -2.23 -5.63
CA VAL A 175 12.66 -1.88 -6.32
C VAL A 175 12.39 -1.52 -7.77
N ILE A 176 11.55 -2.27 -8.49
CA ILE A 176 11.14 -1.93 -9.86
C ILE A 176 10.43 -0.56 -9.88
N PHE A 177 9.53 -0.31 -8.92
CA PHE A 177 8.87 0.99 -8.80
C PHE A 177 9.87 2.14 -8.54
N TYR A 178 10.86 1.94 -7.67
CA TYR A 178 11.89 2.94 -7.39
C TYR A 178 12.78 3.20 -8.62
N ILE A 179 13.13 2.16 -9.38
CA ILE A 179 13.86 2.30 -10.65
C ILE A 179 13.04 3.14 -11.64
N LEU A 180 11.74 2.84 -11.80
CA LEU A 180 10.85 3.63 -12.65
C LEU A 180 10.77 5.10 -12.18
N LEU A 181 10.66 5.35 -10.87
CA LEU A 181 10.68 6.71 -10.33
C LEU A 181 11.98 7.45 -10.61
N VAL A 182 13.13 6.78 -10.51
CA VAL A 182 14.45 7.38 -10.83
C VAL A 182 14.54 7.70 -12.31
N LEU A 183 14.21 6.75 -13.19
CA LEU A 183 14.27 6.92 -14.64
C LEU A 183 13.33 8.03 -15.12
N LEU A 184 12.10 8.05 -14.60
CA LEU A 184 11.07 9.01 -15.00
C LEU A 184 11.12 10.31 -14.21
N LEU A 185 12.05 10.50 -13.27
CA LEU A 185 12.11 11.69 -12.43
C LEU A 185 12.15 13.02 -13.22
N PRO A 186 12.90 13.14 -14.34
CA PRO A 186 12.91 14.36 -15.15
C PRO A 186 11.54 14.67 -15.75
N VAL A 187 10.81 13.64 -16.18
CA VAL A 187 9.44 13.76 -16.72
C VAL A 187 8.48 14.08 -15.58
N LEU A 188 8.57 13.37 -14.46
CA LEU A 188 7.70 13.52 -13.29
C LEU A 188 7.75 14.94 -12.69
N ARG A 189 8.90 15.62 -12.79
CA ARG A 189 9.06 17.03 -12.35
C ARG A 189 8.40 18.04 -13.28
N ARG A 190 8.27 17.73 -14.56
CA ARG A 190 7.68 18.63 -15.57
C ARG A 190 6.21 18.34 -15.80
N GLN A 191 5.87 17.07 -15.97
CA GLN A 191 4.55 16.59 -16.39
C GLN A 191 4.23 15.28 -15.63
N VAL A 192 3.60 15.43 -14.46
CA VAL A 192 3.24 14.28 -13.60
C VAL A 192 2.33 13.30 -14.33
N TRP A 193 1.35 13.79 -15.09
CA TRP A 193 0.43 12.96 -15.87
C TRP A 193 1.15 12.10 -16.91
N LEU A 194 2.16 12.65 -17.60
CA LEU A 194 2.91 11.94 -18.63
C LEU A 194 3.76 10.82 -18.00
N ALA A 195 4.39 11.08 -16.85
CA ALA A 195 5.13 10.03 -16.14
C ALA A 195 4.21 8.88 -15.71
N ILE A 196 3.01 9.18 -15.20
CA ILE A 196 2.01 8.15 -14.84
C ILE A 196 1.57 7.38 -16.09
N ALA A 197 1.27 8.07 -17.20
CA ALA A 197 0.89 7.43 -18.45
C ALA A 197 1.99 6.48 -18.97
N ILE A 198 3.26 6.90 -18.94
CA ILE A 198 4.39 6.06 -19.34
C ILE A 198 4.49 4.81 -18.45
N MET A 199 4.32 4.95 -17.13
CA MET A 199 4.33 3.79 -16.22
C MET A 199 3.20 2.81 -16.52
N LEU A 200 1.99 3.30 -16.81
CA LEU A 200 0.84 2.44 -17.14
C LEU A 200 1.01 1.76 -18.50
N VAL A 201 1.55 2.45 -19.50
CA VAL A 201 1.90 1.85 -20.79
C VAL A 201 2.99 0.79 -20.63
N PHE A 202 4.02 1.07 -19.82
CA PHE A 202 5.05 0.09 -19.50
C PHE A 202 4.46 -1.19 -18.89
N VAL A 203 3.57 -1.05 -17.89
CA VAL A 203 2.86 -2.19 -17.29
C VAL A 203 2.08 -2.95 -18.37
N PHE A 204 1.27 -2.25 -19.18
CA PHE A 204 0.47 -2.88 -20.24
C PHE A 204 1.34 -3.68 -21.22
N VAL A 205 2.43 -3.10 -21.72
CA VAL A 205 3.34 -3.74 -22.67
C VAL A 205 3.97 -5.01 -22.08
N VAL A 206 4.41 -4.97 -20.82
CA VAL A 206 5.00 -6.13 -20.15
C VAL A 206 3.95 -7.24 -19.97
N LEU A 207 2.73 -6.90 -19.57
CA LEU A 207 1.64 -7.87 -19.40
C LEU A 207 1.27 -8.56 -20.72
N MET A 208 1.20 -7.80 -21.81
CA MET A 208 0.91 -8.35 -23.14
C MET A 208 2.04 -9.23 -23.67
N SER A 209 3.29 -8.85 -23.43
CA SER A 209 4.47 -9.59 -23.90
C SER A 209 4.91 -10.74 -22.98
N ARG A 210 4.16 -11.07 -21.91
CA ARG A 210 4.57 -12.04 -20.86
C ARG A 210 5.02 -13.42 -21.35
N ARG A 211 4.62 -13.83 -22.57
CA ARG A 211 4.95 -15.14 -23.16
C ARG A 211 6.09 -15.08 -24.19
N GLU A 212 6.54 -13.89 -24.58
CA GLU A 212 7.37 -13.70 -25.77
C GLU A 212 8.88 -13.88 -25.51
N LEU A 213 9.35 -13.65 -24.28
CA LEU A 213 10.79 -13.59 -23.95
C LEU A 213 11.24 -14.66 -22.94
N GLY A 214 10.52 -15.78 -22.89
CA GLY A 214 10.87 -16.95 -22.07
C GLY A 214 10.50 -16.85 -20.58
N PRO A 215 10.91 -17.85 -19.77
CA PRO A 215 10.44 -18.01 -18.38
C PRO A 215 10.82 -16.86 -17.44
N SER A 216 12.04 -16.35 -17.53
CA SER A 216 12.50 -15.21 -16.71
C SER A 216 11.70 -13.94 -16.99
N TRP A 217 11.28 -13.74 -18.25
CA TRP A 217 10.40 -12.62 -18.59
C TRP A 217 8.99 -12.81 -18.04
N ALA A 218 8.47 -14.03 -18.04
CA ALA A 218 7.18 -14.32 -17.40
C ALA A 218 7.24 -14.00 -15.90
N LEU A 219 8.33 -14.34 -15.19
CA LEU A 219 8.54 -13.95 -13.79
C LEU A 219 8.62 -12.43 -13.63
N PHE A 220 9.33 -11.73 -14.52
CA PHE A 220 9.34 -10.27 -14.51
C PHE A 220 7.93 -9.69 -14.69
N ALA A 221 7.14 -10.24 -15.62
CA ALA A 221 5.76 -9.83 -15.85
C ALA A 221 4.84 -10.08 -14.64
N VAL A 222 5.07 -11.15 -13.86
CA VAL A 222 4.39 -11.38 -12.58
C VAL A 222 4.63 -10.20 -11.64
N ASN A 223 5.90 -9.81 -11.44
CA ASN A 223 6.25 -8.69 -10.57
C ASN A 223 5.68 -7.35 -11.08
N VAL A 224 5.75 -7.10 -12.39
CA VAL A 224 5.19 -5.90 -13.03
C VAL A 224 3.66 -5.82 -12.90
N SER A 225 2.96 -6.96 -12.82
CA SER A 225 1.51 -7.00 -12.63
C SER A 225 1.02 -6.44 -11.28
N TYR A 226 1.93 -6.24 -10.32
CA TYR A 226 1.64 -5.61 -9.03
C TYR A 226 1.97 -4.11 -8.99
N LEU A 227 2.73 -3.58 -9.97
CA LEU A 227 3.05 -2.14 -10.07
C LEU A 227 1.84 -1.20 -10.18
N PRO A 228 0.66 -1.60 -10.69
CA PRO A 228 -0.50 -0.73 -10.62
C PRO A 228 -0.83 -0.23 -9.21
N ILE A 229 -0.54 -1.01 -8.15
CA ILE A 229 -0.87 -0.63 -6.78
C ILE A 229 -0.05 0.57 -6.27
N PRO A 230 1.30 0.58 -6.33
CA PRO A 230 2.04 1.79 -6.00
C PRO A 230 1.74 2.94 -6.97
N ILE A 231 1.43 2.66 -8.25
CA ILE A 231 0.99 3.71 -9.17
C ILE A 231 -0.36 4.33 -8.71
N LEU A 232 -1.30 3.55 -8.16
CA LEU A 232 -2.53 4.08 -7.55
C LEU A 232 -2.22 5.04 -6.39
N GLY A 233 -1.28 4.68 -5.52
CA GLY A 233 -0.80 5.57 -4.45
C GLY A 233 -0.23 6.89 -4.99
N GLN A 234 0.56 6.82 -6.06
CA GLN A 234 1.09 7.99 -6.77
C GLN A 234 -0.02 8.83 -7.43
N ILE A 235 -1.05 8.22 -8.00
CA ILE A 235 -2.21 8.90 -8.58
C ILE A 235 -3.01 9.63 -7.49
N ILE A 236 -3.25 8.98 -6.35
CA ILE A 236 -3.94 9.60 -5.20
C ILE A 236 -3.15 10.81 -4.71
N TRP A 237 -1.83 10.70 -4.56
CA TRP A 237 -0.96 11.82 -4.22
C TRP A 237 -1.04 12.96 -5.25
N ALA A 238 -0.91 12.64 -6.55
CA ALA A 238 -0.92 13.63 -7.62
C ALA A 238 -2.26 14.38 -7.69
N THR A 239 -3.37 13.68 -7.44
CA THR A 239 -4.72 14.25 -7.48
C THR A 239 -4.99 15.12 -6.25
N THR A 240 -4.68 14.62 -5.05
CA THR A 240 -4.88 15.34 -3.78
C THR A 240 -4.01 16.59 -3.66
N THR A 241 -2.81 16.56 -4.23
CA THR A 241 -1.91 17.73 -4.30
C THR A 241 -2.15 18.62 -5.53
N LYS A 242 -3.22 18.37 -6.29
CA LYS A 242 -3.63 19.14 -7.48
C LYS A 242 -2.56 19.23 -8.58
N ARG A 243 -1.67 18.24 -8.66
CA ARG A 243 -0.69 18.10 -9.76
C ARG A 243 -1.32 17.60 -11.05
N ILE A 244 -2.47 16.92 -10.92
CA ILE A 244 -3.36 16.55 -12.02
C ILE A 244 -4.81 16.87 -11.61
N PRO A 245 -5.70 17.23 -12.55
CA PRO A 245 -7.10 17.47 -12.23
C PRO A 245 -7.82 16.16 -11.85
N LEU A 246 -8.90 16.27 -11.07
CA LEU A 246 -9.63 15.12 -10.52
C LEU A 246 -10.13 14.15 -11.60
N TRP A 247 -10.61 14.65 -12.74
CA TRP A 247 -11.08 13.81 -13.84
C TRP A 247 -9.93 12.96 -14.42
N ALA A 248 -8.74 13.54 -14.60
CA ALA A 248 -7.57 12.81 -15.10
C ALA A 248 -7.09 11.81 -14.04
N GLY A 249 -7.12 12.20 -12.76
CA GLY A 249 -6.90 11.29 -11.64
C GLY A 249 -7.82 10.07 -11.68
N GLY A 250 -9.12 10.28 -11.90
CA GLY A 250 -10.12 9.21 -12.06
C GLY A 250 -9.83 8.30 -13.25
N VAL A 251 -9.48 8.87 -14.42
CA VAL A 251 -9.12 8.08 -15.60
C VAL A 251 -7.89 7.21 -15.35
N PHE A 252 -6.81 7.77 -14.80
CA PHE A 252 -5.60 7.02 -14.50
C PHE A 252 -5.83 5.98 -13.40
N PHE A 253 -6.66 6.29 -12.41
CA PHE A 253 -7.05 5.35 -11.36
C PHE A 253 -7.76 4.14 -11.95
N SER A 254 -8.78 4.36 -12.78
CA SER A 254 -9.52 3.29 -13.46
C SER A 254 -8.65 2.48 -14.41
N LEU A 255 -7.68 3.11 -15.09
CA LEU A 255 -6.72 2.40 -15.95
C LEU A 255 -5.77 1.53 -15.14
N ALA A 256 -5.19 2.06 -14.06
CA ALA A 256 -4.33 1.29 -13.15
C ALA A 256 -5.10 0.11 -12.52
N TRP A 257 -6.33 0.35 -12.07
CA TRP A 257 -7.21 -0.70 -11.57
C TRP A 257 -7.47 -1.79 -12.61
N SER A 258 -7.82 -1.40 -13.84
CA SER A 258 -8.04 -2.32 -14.96
C SER A 258 -6.78 -3.15 -15.27
N LEU A 259 -5.59 -2.56 -15.23
CA LEU A 259 -4.33 -3.29 -15.43
C LEU A 259 -4.02 -4.29 -14.31
N TYR A 260 -4.38 -3.96 -13.07
CA TYR A 260 -4.27 -4.90 -11.95
C TYR A 260 -5.20 -6.11 -12.14
N VAL A 261 -6.47 -5.86 -12.47
CA VAL A 261 -7.46 -6.90 -12.75
C VAL A 261 -7.05 -7.73 -13.97
N LEU A 262 -6.47 -7.10 -14.99
CA LEU A 262 -5.93 -7.79 -16.16
C LEU A 262 -4.82 -8.78 -15.77
N GLY A 263 -3.95 -8.43 -14.81
CA GLY A 263 -2.94 -9.35 -14.28
C GLY A 263 -3.53 -10.68 -13.79
N GLU A 264 -4.70 -10.65 -13.15
CA GLU A 264 -5.43 -11.86 -12.73
C GLU A 264 -5.97 -12.65 -13.91
N HIS A 265 -6.61 -11.99 -14.87
CA HIS A 265 -7.14 -12.64 -16.07
C HIS A 265 -6.03 -13.32 -16.88
N LEU A 266 -4.83 -12.74 -16.87
CA LEU A 266 -3.63 -13.29 -17.50
C LEU A 266 -2.93 -14.36 -16.65
N LYS A 267 -3.46 -14.69 -15.47
CA LYS A 267 -2.97 -15.67 -14.48
C LYS A 267 -1.54 -15.38 -13.99
N LEU A 268 -1.24 -14.11 -13.75
CA LEU A 268 0.08 -13.66 -13.28
C LEU A 268 0.14 -13.65 -11.75
N GLY A 269 0.60 -14.76 -11.17
CA GLY A 269 1.07 -14.83 -9.77
C GLY A 269 0.04 -14.58 -8.68
N ARG A 270 -1.26 -14.66 -8.98
CA ARG A 270 -2.37 -14.63 -8.01
C ARG A 270 -2.86 -16.05 -7.77
N LEU A 271 -3.12 -16.39 -6.52
CA LEU A 271 -3.58 -17.74 -6.14
C LEU A 271 -5.10 -17.91 -6.32
N ASP A 272 -5.85 -16.83 -6.12
CA ASP A 272 -7.31 -16.80 -6.14
C ASP A 272 -7.84 -15.41 -6.54
N SER A 273 -9.16 -15.25 -6.55
CA SER A 273 -9.85 -13.98 -6.86
C SER A 273 -9.91 -12.99 -5.70
N SER A 274 -9.50 -13.38 -4.49
CA SER A 274 -9.55 -12.53 -3.29
C SER A 274 -8.56 -11.36 -3.36
N TYR A 275 -7.57 -11.44 -4.26
CA TYR A 275 -6.59 -10.37 -4.51
C TYR A 275 -7.23 -9.04 -4.94
N ASN A 276 -8.25 -9.08 -5.80
CA ASN A 276 -8.98 -7.86 -6.18
C ASN A 276 -9.76 -7.28 -4.99
N LEU A 277 -10.36 -8.15 -4.17
CA LEU A 277 -11.06 -7.73 -2.96
C LEU A 277 -10.09 -7.12 -1.94
N ALA A 278 -8.91 -7.73 -1.75
CA ALA A 278 -7.87 -7.21 -0.88
C ALA A 278 -7.39 -5.82 -1.34
N LEU A 279 -7.23 -5.60 -2.65
CA LEU A 279 -6.93 -4.27 -3.19
C LEU A 279 -8.06 -3.27 -2.91
N MET A 280 -9.33 -3.67 -3.10
CA MET A 280 -10.49 -2.83 -2.83
C MET A 280 -10.56 -2.40 -1.38
N VAL A 281 -10.41 -3.35 -0.45
CA VAL A 281 -10.42 -3.07 0.99
C VAL A 281 -9.22 -2.21 1.37
N ALA A 282 -8.03 -2.46 0.83
CA ALA A 282 -6.86 -1.63 1.08
C ALA A 282 -7.04 -0.19 0.60
N VAL A 283 -7.60 0.01 -0.59
CA VAL A 283 -7.93 1.34 -1.13
C VAL A 283 -8.96 2.04 -0.25
N LEU A 284 -10.00 1.33 0.18
CA LEU A 284 -11.01 1.87 1.09
C LEU A 284 -10.38 2.30 2.43
N CYS A 285 -9.62 1.42 3.07
CA CYS A 285 -8.88 1.72 4.29
C CYS A 285 -7.92 2.91 4.12
N PHE A 286 -7.25 3.00 2.97
CA PHE A 286 -6.38 4.12 2.63
C PHE A 286 -7.15 5.44 2.54
N PHE A 287 -8.29 5.47 1.85
CA PHE A 287 -9.13 6.66 1.78
C PHE A 287 -9.74 7.04 3.14
N VAL A 288 -10.21 6.07 3.91
CA VAL A 288 -10.70 6.29 5.28
C VAL A 288 -9.60 6.94 6.13
N GLY A 289 -8.38 6.40 6.09
CA GLY A 289 -7.23 6.98 6.80
C GLY A 289 -6.91 8.39 6.32
N LEU A 290 -6.84 8.59 4.99
CA LEU A 290 -6.53 9.88 4.38
C LEU A 290 -7.56 10.96 4.75
N PHE A 291 -8.85 10.65 4.74
CA PHE A 291 -9.91 11.59 5.12
C PHE A 291 -10.07 11.76 6.64
N ALA A 292 -9.68 10.76 7.42
CA ALA A 292 -9.64 10.84 8.87
C ALA A 292 -8.40 11.57 9.40
N GLU A 293 -7.36 11.80 8.58
CA GLU A 293 -6.10 12.40 9.00
C GLU A 293 -6.23 13.64 9.91
N PRO A 294 -7.11 14.62 9.63
CA PRO A 294 -7.27 15.78 10.53
C PRO A 294 -7.78 15.44 11.94
N ARG A 295 -8.43 14.27 12.10
CA ARG A 295 -8.96 13.75 13.37
C ARG A 295 -8.00 12.77 14.05
N LEU A 296 -7.02 12.26 13.32
CA LEU A 296 -6.04 11.31 13.83
C LEU A 296 -4.96 12.06 14.62
N ARG A 297 -4.45 11.39 15.65
CA ARG A 297 -3.37 11.93 16.49
C ARG A 297 -2.19 10.98 16.43
N GLU A 298 -1.00 11.55 16.31
CA GLU A 298 0.25 10.82 16.48
C GLU A 298 0.30 10.24 17.90
N ARG A 299 0.37 8.91 18.02
CA ARG A 299 0.61 8.23 19.30
C ARG A 299 1.93 7.48 19.23
N LYS A 300 2.71 7.55 20.32
CA LYS A 300 4.03 6.93 20.42
C LYS A 300 4.04 5.45 20.05
N ILE A 301 2.98 4.70 20.41
CA ILE A 301 2.89 3.27 20.11
C ILE A 301 2.80 3.00 18.61
N TRP A 302 1.96 3.75 17.88
CA TRP A 302 1.79 3.61 16.43
C TRP A 302 3.06 4.02 15.70
N THR A 303 3.67 5.12 16.13
CA THR A 303 4.95 5.56 15.59
C THR A 303 6.06 4.53 15.82
N ALA A 304 6.18 3.99 17.04
CA ALA A 304 7.20 3.00 17.36
C ALA A 304 7.03 1.71 16.53
N LEU A 305 5.78 1.28 16.33
CA LEU A 305 5.48 0.08 15.55
C LEU A 305 5.65 0.31 14.05
N SER A 306 5.22 1.46 13.53
CA SER A 306 5.43 1.88 12.14
C SER A 306 6.92 1.94 11.79
N GLU A 307 7.75 2.48 12.69
CA GLU A 307 9.20 2.54 12.49
C GLU A 307 9.87 1.16 12.44
N ARG A 308 9.23 0.14 13.00
CA ARG A 308 9.73 -1.25 13.00
C ARG A 308 9.05 -2.10 11.94
N SER A 309 8.10 -1.55 11.19
CA SER A 309 7.26 -2.32 10.28
C SER A 309 8.09 -3.07 9.24
N TYR A 310 9.23 -2.49 8.82
CA TYR A 310 10.13 -3.13 7.86
C TYR A 310 10.88 -4.32 8.48
N SER A 311 11.48 -4.15 9.66
CA SER A 311 12.09 -5.26 10.41
C SER A 311 11.08 -6.38 10.72
N ILE A 312 9.86 -6.04 11.16
CA ILE A 312 8.78 -7.02 11.39
C ILE A 312 8.47 -7.78 10.09
N TYR A 313 8.31 -7.04 9.00
CA TYR A 313 8.01 -7.63 7.70
C TYR A 313 9.10 -8.59 7.21
N LEU A 314 10.38 -8.26 7.38
CA LEU A 314 11.45 -9.15 6.92
C LEU A 314 11.66 -10.37 7.82
N LEU A 315 11.51 -10.21 9.14
CA LEU A 315 11.93 -11.22 10.12
C LEU A 315 10.81 -12.16 10.56
N HIS A 316 9.54 -11.82 10.37
CA HIS A 316 8.44 -12.61 10.95
C HIS A 316 8.45 -14.07 10.50
N GLY A 317 8.60 -14.35 9.20
CA GLY A 317 8.66 -15.73 8.70
C GLY A 317 9.86 -16.48 9.29
N LEU A 318 11.06 -15.90 9.15
CA LEU A 318 12.31 -16.54 9.62
C LEU A 318 12.27 -16.84 11.13
N VAL A 319 11.94 -15.83 11.95
CA VAL A 319 12.05 -15.93 13.39
C VAL A 319 10.86 -16.66 13.99
N ALA A 320 9.62 -16.32 13.59
CA ALA A 320 8.46 -16.94 14.20
C ALA A 320 8.35 -18.42 13.81
N PHE A 321 8.57 -18.77 12.54
CA PHE A 321 8.55 -20.17 12.13
C PHE A 321 9.74 -20.95 12.69
N GLY A 322 10.93 -20.35 12.74
CA GLY A 322 12.09 -20.98 13.36
C GLY A 322 11.88 -21.28 14.85
N LEU A 323 11.36 -20.31 15.62
CA LEU A 323 11.05 -20.50 17.04
C LEU A 323 9.95 -21.53 17.24
N LEU A 324 8.87 -21.48 16.45
CA LEU A 324 7.81 -22.48 16.53
C LEU A 324 8.33 -23.88 16.21
N SER A 325 9.17 -24.04 15.17
CA SER A 325 9.78 -25.33 14.81
C SER A 325 10.58 -25.93 15.97
N LEU A 326 11.31 -25.10 16.71
CA LEU A 326 12.10 -25.53 17.85
C LEU A 326 11.24 -25.86 19.08
N MET A 327 10.17 -25.09 19.30
CA MET A 327 9.36 -25.18 20.51
C MET A 327 8.24 -26.21 20.41
N ARG A 328 7.66 -26.40 19.22
CA ARG A 328 6.49 -27.25 18.98
C ARG A 328 6.67 -28.74 19.32
N PRO A 329 7.87 -29.34 19.18
CA PRO A 329 8.09 -30.71 19.65
C PRO A 329 7.97 -30.86 21.17
N ALA A 330 8.16 -29.79 21.95
CA ALA A 330 8.21 -29.82 23.42
C ALA A 330 7.07 -29.06 24.11
N LEU A 331 6.41 -28.11 23.43
CA LEU A 331 5.42 -27.21 24.01
C LEU A 331 4.12 -27.20 23.17
N PRO A 332 2.95 -27.10 23.81
CA PRO A 332 1.67 -26.97 23.12
C PRO A 332 1.50 -25.60 22.44
N LEU A 333 0.64 -25.53 21.41
CA LEU A 333 0.44 -24.33 20.57
C LEU A 333 0.20 -23.06 21.38
N TRP A 334 -0.72 -23.14 22.34
CA TRP A 334 -1.16 -22.00 23.13
C TRP A 334 -0.04 -21.35 23.94
N LEU A 335 1.03 -22.09 24.25
CA LEU A 335 2.22 -21.59 24.94
C LEU A 335 3.33 -21.24 23.94
N ALA A 336 3.55 -22.07 22.92
CA ALA A 336 4.57 -21.82 21.91
C ALA A 336 4.31 -20.55 21.09
N MET A 337 3.05 -20.26 20.74
CA MET A 337 2.68 -19.07 19.96
C MET A 337 3.03 -17.74 20.64
N PRO A 338 2.54 -17.44 21.86
CA PRO A 338 2.86 -16.16 22.50
C PRO A 338 4.37 -16.02 22.75
N LEU A 339 5.08 -17.12 23.03
CA LEU A 339 6.54 -17.09 23.17
C LEU A 339 7.25 -16.83 21.83
N ALA A 340 6.80 -17.42 20.73
CA ALA A 340 7.35 -17.16 19.40
C ALA A 340 7.09 -15.71 18.96
N VAL A 341 5.90 -15.17 19.23
CA VAL A 341 5.57 -13.76 18.98
C VAL A 341 6.44 -12.83 19.83
N ALA A 342 6.61 -13.14 21.13
CA ALA A 342 7.49 -12.35 22.01
C ALA A 342 8.95 -12.40 21.53
N GLY A 343 9.44 -13.58 21.13
CA GLY A 343 10.76 -13.77 20.54
C GLY A 343 10.94 -13.01 19.23
N LEU A 344 9.92 -13.00 18.36
CA LEU A 344 9.90 -12.18 17.14
C LEU A 344 10.09 -10.69 17.47
N PHE A 345 9.31 -10.13 18.39
CA PHE A 345 9.43 -8.72 18.77
C PHE A 345 10.80 -8.40 19.39
N LEU A 346 11.38 -9.32 20.14
CA LEU A 346 12.74 -9.17 20.68
C LEU A 346 13.78 -9.10 19.56
N VAL A 347 13.76 -10.05 18.61
CA VAL A 347 14.71 -10.07 17.49
C VAL A 347 14.52 -8.87 16.56
N VAL A 348 13.27 -8.46 16.32
CA VAL A 348 12.93 -7.23 15.60
C VAL A 348 13.53 -6.00 16.28
N GLU A 349 13.42 -5.89 17.61
CA GLU A 349 13.99 -4.74 18.34
C GLU A 349 15.51 -4.70 18.19
N VAL A 350 16.17 -5.85 18.28
CA VAL A 350 17.63 -5.98 18.10
C VAL A 350 18.03 -5.60 16.67
N SER A 351 17.38 -6.19 15.65
CA SER A 351 17.67 -5.90 14.25
C SER A 351 17.39 -4.44 13.89
N TYR A 352 16.29 -3.87 14.38
CA TYR A 352 15.96 -2.46 14.19
C TYR A 352 17.06 -1.55 14.75
N ARG A 353 17.54 -1.81 15.96
CA ARG A 353 18.56 -0.97 16.60
C ARG A 353 19.94 -1.12 15.97
N LEU A 354 20.32 -2.33 15.56
CA LEU A 354 21.67 -2.66 15.11
C LEU A 354 21.86 -2.60 13.59
N VAL A 355 20.79 -2.77 12.81
CA VAL A 355 20.87 -2.87 11.34
C VAL A 355 20.06 -1.77 10.67
N GLU A 356 18.76 -1.69 10.96
CA GLU A 356 17.85 -0.76 10.26
C GLU A 356 18.13 0.71 10.62
N LYS A 357 18.19 1.04 11.91
CA LYS A 357 18.44 2.42 12.37
C LYS A 357 19.81 2.93 11.92
N PRO A 358 20.92 2.15 11.98
CA PRO A 358 22.21 2.55 11.43
C PRO A 358 22.18 2.72 9.91
N SER A 359 21.49 1.86 9.15
CA SER A 359 21.34 2.03 7.70
C SER A 359 20.65 3.37 7.37
N HIS A 360 19.64 3.77 8.16
CA HIS A 360 18.96 5.05 8.02
C HIS A 360 19.87 6.25 8.34
N VAL A 361 20.78 6.12 9.31
CA VAL A 361 21.81 7.13 9.59
C VAL A 361 22.81 7.22 8.44
N LEU A 362 23.27 6.08 7.92
CA LEU A 362 24.22 6.01 6.81
C LEU A 362 23.65 6.65 5.54
N ALA A 363 22.42 6.30 5.17
CA ALA A 363 21.70 6.91 4.05
C ALA A 363 21.67 8.45 4.20
N ARG A 364 21.33 8.95 5.40
CA ARG A 364 21.33 10.39 5.69
C ARG A 364 22.69 11.04 5.49
N LYS A 365 23.77 10.42 5.99
CA LYS A 365 25.14 10.94 5.87
C LYS A 365 25.60 11.01 4.40
N LEU A 366 25.37 9.95 3.63
CA LEU A 366 25.66 9.91 2.19
C LEU A 366 24.92 11.04 1.46
N SER A 367 23.68 11.29 1.85
CA SER A 367 22.84 12.33 1.25
C SER A 367 23.24 13.78 1.58
N ARG A 368 24.06 13.99 2.63
CA ARG A 368 24.57 15.32 3.03
C ARG A 368 25.89 15.68 2.34
N ARG A 369 26.67 14.70 1.91
CA ARG A 369 28.02 14.90 1.37
C ARG A 369 28.03 15.40 -0.09
N SER A 370 26.92 15.25 -0.81
CA SER A 370 26.75 15.68 -2.20
C SER A 370 26.22 17.12 -2.37
N ARG A 371 26.33 17.98 -1.34
CA ARG A 371 25.98 19.40 -1.47
C ARG A 371 27.24 20.18 -1.92
N PRO A 372 27.30 20.74 -3.15
CA PRO A 372 28.23 21.83 -3.41
C PRO A 372 27.93 22.97 -2.43
N ALA A 373 28.95 23.65 -1.95
CA ALA A 373 28.83 24.69 -0.93
C ALA A 373 27.87 25.82 -1.37
N GLU A 374 26.64 25.78 -0.86
CA GLU A 374 25.76 26.95 -0.78
C GLU A 374 25.61 27.31 0.70
N THR A 375 25.70 28.61 0.94
CA THR A 375 25.72 29.39 2.19
C THR A 375 24.69 28.92 3.24
N PRO A 376 24.96 29.15 4.54
CA PRO A 376 24.33 28.42 5.64
C PRO A 376 22.87 28.85 5.84
N SER A 377 21.97 28.13 5.19
CA SER A 377 20.59 27.95 5.65
C SER A 377 20.55 26.74 6.58
N SER A 378 19.94 26.96 7.75
CA SER A 378 19.87 26.11 8.94
C SER A 378 19.66 24.61 8.67
N PRO A 379 20.21 23.71 9.52
CA PRO A 379 20.26 22.28 9.27
C PRO A 379 18.87 21.63 9.18
N GLN A 380 18.39 21.39 7.96
CA GLN A 380 17.16 20.62 7.72
C GLN A 380 17.42 19.12 7.95
N VAL A 381 16.97 18.62 9.11
CA VAL A 381 17.00 17.21 9.50
C VAL A 381 15.77 16.48 8.93
N VAL A 382 15.94 15.69 7.87
CA VAL A 382 14.88 14.81 7.35
C VAL A 382 15.06 13.42 7.96
N THR A 383 14.17 13.05 8.89
CA THR A 383 14.04 11.72 9.51
C THR A 383 12.61 11.25 9.44
N ALA A 384 12.46 9.93 9.29
CA ALA A 384 11.24 9.15 9.12
C ALA A 384 10.54 9.37 7.76
N GLU A 385 10.14 8.27 7.16
CA GLU A 385 9.47 8.17 5.87
C GLU A 385 8.02 8.66 5.92
N VAL A 386 7.72 9.72 6.65
CA VAL A 386 6.33 10.12 6.91
C VAL A 386 6.18 11.63 7.00
N THR A 387 7.04 12.40 6.34
CA THR A 387 6.84 13.86 6.22
C THR A 387 6.43 14.20 4.79
N VAL A 388 5.26 13.72 4.41
CA VAL A 388 4.49 14.39 3.36
C VAL A 388 3.71 15.47 4.08
N GLU A 389 4.18 16.71 3.98
CA GLU A 389 3.31 17.85 4.23
C GLU A 389 2.26 17.83 3.12
N ILE A 390 1.11 17.20 3.39
CA ILE A 390 -0.07 17.34 2.54
C ILE A 390 -0.47 18.81 2.72
N PRO A 391 -0.55 19.60 1.63
CA PRO A 391 -1.04 20.97 1.75
C PRO A 391 -2.38 20.92 2.47
N ARG A 392 -2.48 21.58 3.63
CA ARG A 392 -3.75 21.71 4.34
C ARG A 392 -4.77 22.16 3.30
N LEU A 393 -5.91 21.46 3.19
CA LEU A 393 -7.12 22.07 2.64
C LEU A 393 -7.30 23.30 3.50
N ARG A 394 -6.93 24.46 2.96
CA ARG A 394 -6.87 25.74 3.65
C ARG A 394 -8.12 25.83 4.50
N GLU A 395 -7.95 25.80 5.82
CA GLU A 395 -8.97 26.30 6.73
C GLU A 395 -9.41 27.63 6.12
N ARG A 396 -10.72 27.76 5.84
CA ARG A 396 -11.26 29.06 5.44
C ARG A 396 -10.72 30.03 6.49
N ALA A 397 -9.88 30.97 6.05
CA ALA A 397 -9.51 32.08 6.88
C ALA A 397 -10.82 32.64 7.42
N GLU A 398 -10.97 32.70 8.73
CA GLU A 398 -12.03 33.51 9.32
C GLU A 398 -11.92 34.90 8.68
N PRO A 399 -13.03 35.46 8.20
CA PRO A 399 -12.97 36.78 7.60
C PRO A 399 -12.40 37.75 8.63
N SER A 400 -11.37 38.49 8.21
CA SER A 400 -10.87 39.65 8.92
C SER A 400 -12.05 40.53 9.35
N PRO A 401 -12.10 41.06 10.58
CA PRO A 401 -13.19 41.92 11.06
C PRO A 401 -13.26 43.27 10.34
N SER A 402 -12.47 43.49 9.29
CA SER A 402 -12.41 44.73 8.52
C SER A 402 -13.37 44.78 7.33
N LEU A 403 -14.26 43.81 7.14
CA LEU A 403 -15.22 43.79 6.01
C LEU A 403 -16.68 44.06 6.42
N GLU A 404 -16.99 44.14 7.72
CA GLU A 404 -18.34 44.44 8.20
C GLU A 404 -18.68 45.95 8.14
N GLU A 405 -17.68 46.84 8.12
CA GLU A 405 -17.93 48.29 8.01
C GLU A 405 -18.25 48.77 6.58
N GLU A 406 -17.89 48.01 5.54
CA GLU A 406 -18.06 48.44 4.15
C GLU A 406 -19.38 47.97 3.51
N THR A 407 -20.12 47.06 4.17
CA THR A 407 -21.42 46.56 3.68
C THR A 407 -22.63 47.38 4.16
N ALA A 408 -22.43 48.41 4.98
CA ALA A 408 -23.50 49.24 5.53
C ALA A 408 -24.06 50.32 4.57
N LEU A 409 -23.51 50.46 3.35
CA LEU A 409 -23.85 51.56 2.43
C LEU A 409 -24.52 51.15 1.10
N LEU A 410 -24.92 49.90 0.91
CA LEU A 410 -25.63 49.50 -0.30
C LEU A 410 -27.17 49.55 -0.11
N PRO A 411 -27.92 50.20 -1.03
CA PRO A 411 -29.37 50.30 -0.93
C PRO A 411 -30.03 48.92 -1.10
N ARG A 412 -30.98 48.61 -0.19
CA ARG A 412 -31.76 47.37 -0.23
C ARG A 412 -32.67 47.35 -1.47
N VAL A 413 -32.50 46.34 -2.32
CA VAL A 413 -33.41 46.02 -3.44
C VAL A 413 -34.72 45.43 -2.88
N PRO A 414 -35.91 45.84 -3.36
CA PRO A 414 -37.17 45.31 -2.84
C PRO A 414 -37.44 43.88 -3.35
N ALA A 415 -38.11 43.08 -2.52
CA ALA A 415 -38.48 41.71 -2.81
C ALA A 415 -39.46 41.61 -4.00
N TYR A 416 -39.18 40.69 -4.94
CA TYR A 416 -40.07 40.37 -6.05
C TYR A 416 -41.13 39.35 -5.61
N PRO A 417 -42.42 39.48 -5.99
CA PRO A 417 -43.42 38.46 -5.72
C PRO A 417 -43.21 37.25 -6.64
N SER A 418 -43.26 36.05 -6.06
CA SER A 418 -43.27 34.78 -6.77
C SER A 418 -44.63 34.52 -7.40
N GLU A 419 -44.68 34.28 -8.72
CA GLU A 419 -45.59 33.33 -9.40
C GLU A 419 -45.37 33.38 -10.92
N ASP A 420 -44.60 32.42 -11.46
CA ASP A 420 -44.49 32.17 -12.91
C ASP A 420 -45.34 30.93 -13.26
N PRO A 421 -46.42 31.08 -14.06
CA PRO A 421 -47.32 29.98 -14.44
C PRO A 421 -46.65 28.84 -15.21
N ASP A 422 -45.46 29.06 -15.79
CA ASP A 422 -44.80 28.08 -16.67
C ASP A 422 -44.04 26.97 -15.90
N ASP A 423 -43.73 27.18 -14.62
CA ASP A 423 -43.07 26.15 -13.77
C ASP A 423 -44.01 24.96 -13.48
N SER A 424 -45.31 25.23 -13.37
CA SER A 424 -46.33 24.19 -13.13
C SER A 424 -46.51 23.22 -14.30
N ARG A 425 -46.40 23.72 -15.54
CA ARG A 425 -46.48 22.89 -16.76
C ARG A 425 -45.18 22.12 -17.00
N ARG A 426 -44.05 22.66 -16.56
CA ARG A 426 -42.74 22.00 -16.64
C ARG A 426 -42.64 20.85 -15.65
N ARG A 427 -43.15 21.02 -14.42
CA ARG A 427 -43.24 19.96 -13.41
C ARG A 427 -44.13 18.79 -13.84
N ARG A 428 -45.34 19.05 -14.36
CA ARG A 428 -46.23 17.96 -14.84
C ARG A 428 -45.61 17.14 -15.98
N ARG A 429 -44.90 17.77 -16.91
CA ARG A 429 -44.19 17.06 -17.99
C ARG A 429 -43.06 16.14 -17.49
N LEU A 430 -42.40 16.52 -16.40
CA LEU A 430 -41.35 15.72 -15.78
C LEU A 430 -41.93 14.53 -14.99
N GLU A 431 -43.08 14.74 -14.33
CA GLU A 431 -43.81 13.68 -13.61
C GLU A 431 -44.42 12.64 -14.57
N ASP A 432 -44.99 13.07 -15.69
CA ASP A 432 -45.52 12.17 -16.73
C ASP A 432 -44.40 11.33 -17.39
N SER A 433 -43.22 11.95 -17.61
CA SER A 433 -42.05 11.25 -18.16
C SER A 433 -41.46 10.22 -17.18
N ALA A 434 -41.46 10.54 -15.88
CA ALA A 434 -41.03 9.61 -14.84
C ALA A 434 -41.99 8.42 -14.70
N THR A 435 -43.30 8.67 -14.84
CA THR A 435 -44.33 7.62 -14.74
C THR A 435 -44.30 6.67 -15.95
N GLN A 436 -44.04 7.18 -17.16
CA GLN A 436 -43.81 6.34 -18.35
C GLN A 436 -42.53 5.48 -18.23
N ALA A 437 -41.45 6.03 -17.68
CA ALA A 437 -40.20 5.28 -17.50
C ALA A 437 -40.37 4.10 -16.52
N ILE A 438 -41.15 4.26 -15.46
CA ILE A 438 -41.45 3.20 -14.49
C ILE A 438 -42.34 2.11 -15.12
N SER A 439 -43.30 2.49 -15.97
CA SER A 439 -44.15 1.52 -16.69
C SER A 439 -43.34 0.64 -17.65
N VAL A 440 -42.38 1.21 -18.39
CA VAL A 440 -41.52 0.46 -19.32
C VAL A 440 -40.59 -0.51 -18.57
N ALA A 441 -40.00 -0.07 -17.45
CA ALA A 441 -39.17 -0.94 -16.60
C ALA A 441 -39.97 -2.13 -16.03
N SER A 442 -41.23 -1.91 -15.64
CA SER A 442 -42.10 -2.98 -15.13
C SER A 442 -42.50 -4.01 -16.21
N LEU A 443 -42.66 -3.57 -17.46
CA LEU A 443 -42.95 -4.44 -18.60
C LEU A 443 -41.73 -5.28 -19.00
N LEU A 444 -40.53 -4.71 -18.96
CA LEU A 444 -39.28 -5.42 -19.24
C LEU A 444 -38.98 -6.48 -18.16
N ALA A 445 -39.19 -6.16 -16.88
CA ALA A 445 -39.04 -7.12 -15.78
C ALA A 445 -40.02 -8.31 -15.90
N LYS A 446 -41.24 -8.07 -16.42
CA LYS A 446 -42.24 -9.12 -16.63
C LYS A 446 -41.93 -10.02 -17.83
N GLN A 447 -41.24 -9.51 -18.86
CA GLN A 447 -40.75 -10.32 -19.97
C GLN A 447 -39.56 -11.20 -19.55
N GLU A 448 -38.66 -10.71 -18.72
CA GLU A 448 -37.51 -11.47 -18.21
C GLU A 448 -37.95 -12.66 -17.34
N GLN A 449 -38.97 -12.45 -16.48
CA GLN A 449 -39.54 -13.51 -15.64
C GLN A 449 -40.26 -14.60 -16.45
N ASN A 450 -40.91 -14.24 -17.56
CA ASN A 450 -41.55 -15.21 -18.46
C ASN A 450 -40.55 -15.99 -19.33
N GLY A 451 -39.39 -15.39 -19.66
CA GLY A 451 -38.28 -16.07 -20.31
C GLY A 451 -37.69 -17.18 -19.43
N GLN A 452 -37.42 -16.89 -18.16
CA GLN A 452 -36.88 -17.87 -17.21
C GLN A 452 -37.84 -19.03 -16.86
N ARG A 453 -39.16 -18.85 -17.06
CA ARG A 453 -40.15 -19.93 -16.86
C ARG A 453 -40.23 -20.91 -18.03
N ARG A 454 -39.80 -20.53 -19.24
CA ARG A 454 -39.79 -21.43 -20.41
C ARG A 454 -38.63 -22.43 -20.40
N ASP A 455 -37.51 -22.09 -19.76
CA ASP A 455 -36.31 -22.95 -19.70
C ASP A 455 -36.35 -24.01 -18.57
N ARG A 456 -37.46 -24.13 -17.83
CA ARG A 456 -37.65 -25.14 -16.76
C ARG A 456 -38.77 -26.14 -17.06
N LEU A 457 -38.83 -26.65 -18.28
CA LEU A 457 -39.63 -27.82 -18.61
C LEU A 457 -38.71 -29.06 -18.76
N PRO A 458 -38.99 -30.18 -18.07
CA PRO A 458 -38.12 -31.36 -18.12
C PRO A 458 -38.34 -32.12 -19.43
N THR A 459 -37.30 -32.23 -20.26
CA THR A 459 -37.28 -33.16 -21.39
C THR A 459 -37.07 -34.58 -20.87
N ASN A 460 -38.16 -35.34 -20.79
CA ASN A 460 -38.15 -36.76 -20.52
C ASN A 460 -38.69 -37.49 -21.76
N ARG A 461 -37.85 -38.27 -22.45
CA ARG A 461 -38.17 -39.62 -22.97
C ARG A 461 -36.97 -40.28 -23.67
N PRO A 462 -36.78 -41.60 -23.48
CA PRO A 462 -35.74 -42.39 -24.13
C PRO A 462 -36.24 -43.03 -25.43
N VAL A 463 -35.35 -43.32 -26.37
CA VAL A 463 -35.60 -44.27 -27.47
C VAL A 463 -34.34 -45.11 -27.70
N GLN A 464 -34.56 -46.43 -27.54
CA GLN A 464 -33.88 -47.64 -28.02
C GLN A 464 -32.43 -47.58 -28.50
#